data_AF-A0A497I885-F1
#
_entry.id   AF-A0A497I885-F1
#
_cell.length_a   1.000
_cell.length_b   1.000
_cell.length_c   1.000
_cell.angle_alpha   90.00
_cell.angle_beta   90.00
_cell.angle_gamma   90.00
#
_symmetry.space_group_name_H-M   'P 1'
#
loop_
_entity.id
_entity.type
_entity.pdbx_description
1 polymer ?
#
loop_
_entity_poly.entity_id
_entity_poly.type
_entity_poly.pdbx_seq_one_letter_code
_entity_poly.pdbx_strand_id
1 'polypeptide(L)'
;MGRRSSGRWIQRAIKRPGRVKRLLRRWYGSKAFTRSGEIRHSYLYKAKRRVKREMPPGKRRRSLLSAINLAIRLEKFSKRKKRRR
;
A
#
# COMPACT_ATOMS: atom_id res chain seq x y z
N MET A 1 1.71 28.76 6.69
CA MET A 1 1.50 28.08 5.39
C MET A 1 1.55 26.56 5.56
N GLY A 2 0.65 25.82 4.90
CA GLY A 2 0.75 24.36 4.81
C GLY A 2 -0.59 23.64 5.04
N ARG A 3 -1.44 23.60 4.00
CA ARG A 3 -2.68 22.80 3.96
C ARG A 3 -2.42 21.38 4.47
N ARG A 4 -3.09 21.00 5.57
CA ARG A 4 -3.12 19.64 6.14
C ARG A 4 -3.68 18.67 5.09
N SER A 5 -2.79 18.18 4.25
CA SER A 5 -3.12 17.31 3.14
C SER A 5 -3.55 15.95 3.70
N SER A 6 -4.71 15.53 3.22
CA SER A 6 -5.48 14.32 3.52
C SER A 6 -4.76 13.00 3.18
N GLY A 7 -3.48 12.89 3.47
CA GLY A 7 -2.60 11.83 2.96
C GLY A 7 -2.43 10.60 3.87
N ARG A 8 -2.73 10.72 5.17
CA ARG A 8 -2.66 9.57 6.12
C ARG A 8 -3.73 8.49 5.86
N TRP A 9 -4.65 8.72 4.92
CA TRP A 9 -5.84 7.91 4.74
C TRP A 9 -5.54 6.46 4.31
N ILE A 10 -4.64 6.23 3.34
CA ILE A 10 -4.37 4.86 2.83
C ILE A 10 -3.84 3.99 3.95
N GLN A 11 -3.06 4.58 4.86
CA GLN A 11 -2.49 3.88 6.01
C GLN A 11 -3.54 3.56 7.07
N ARG A 12 -4.50 4.46 7.33
CA ARG A 12 -5.62 4.21 8.25
C ARG A 12 -6.62 3.20 7.70
N ALA A 13 -6.77 3.15 6.37
CA ALA A 13 -7.72 2.26 5.71
C ALA A 13 -7.25 0.79 5.68
N ILE A 14 -5.93 0.55 5.63
CA ILE A 14 -5.38 -0.81 5.68
C ILE A 14 -5.50 -1.34 7.10
N LYS A 15 -6.32 -2.38 7.32
CA LYS A 15 -6.55 -3.02 8.64
C LYS A 15 -5.27 -3.38 9.42
N ARG A 16 -4.15 -3.67 8.73
CA ARG A 16 -2.83 -3.95 9.31
C ARG A 16 -1.71 -3.24 8.53
N PRO A 17 -1.54 -1.92 8.67
CA PRO A 17 -0.64 -1.15 7.82
C PRO A 17 0.83 -1.52 8.07
N GLY A 18 1.17 -1.94 9.29
CA GLY A 18 2.53 -2.34 9.66
C GLY A 18 3.10 -3.48 8.82
N ARG A 19 2.28 -4.48 8.44
CA ARG A 19 2.75 -5.64 7.68
C ARG A 19 3.17 -5.26 6.25
N VAL A 20 2.34 -4.47 5.56
CA VAL A 20 2.63 -4.01 4.19
C VAL A 20 3.76 -2.98 4.22
N LYS A 21 3.78 -2.06 5.20
CA LYS A 21 4.88 -1.10 5.39
C LYS A 21 6.22 -1.82 5.62
N ARG A 22 6.28 -2.78 6.54
CA ARG A 22 7.50 -3.52 6.87
C ARG A 22 8.02 -4.29 5.65
N LEU A 23 7.11 -4.90 4.87
CA LEU A 23 7.47 -5.60 3.64
C LEU A 23 8.05 -4.63 2.60
N LEU A 24 7.36 -3.51 2.32
CA LEU A 24 7.81 -2.53 1.34
C LEU A 24 9.11 -1.86 1.76
N ARG A 25 9.28 -1.57 3.05
CA ARG A 25 10.52 -1.05 3.61
C ARG A 25 11.67 -2.03 3.43
N ARG A 26 11.45 -3.33 3.68
CA ARG A 26 12.46 -4.38 3.47
C ARG A 26 12.86 -4.53 2.00
N TRP A 27 11.90 -4.48 1.09
CA TRP A 27 12.14 -4.77 -0.33
C TRP A 27 12.63 -3.58 -1.16
N TYR A 28 12.16 -2.39 -0.80
CA TYR A 28 12.35 -1.20 -1.61
C TYR A 28 12.88 -0.03 -0.79
N GLY A 29 12.98 -0.10 0.54
CA GLY A 29 13.51 1.00 1.34
C GLY A 29 12.62 2.25 1.32
N SER A 30 13.23 3.42 1.50
CA SER A 30 12.56 4.72 1.57
C SER A 30 11.84 5.11 0.27
N LYS A 31 12.33 4.69 -0.91
CA LYS A 31 11.75 5.03 -2.22
C LYS A 31 10.32 4.52 -2.44
N ALA A 32 9.88 3.51 -1.67
CA ALA A 32 8.50 3.04 -1.68
C ALA A 32 7.53 3.95 -0.93
N PHE A 33 8.07 4.94 -0.21
CA PHE A 33 7.31 5.89 0.58
C PHE A 33 7.41 7.31 0.01
N THR A 34 6.41 8.13 0.27
CA THR A 34 6.47 9.58 0.05
C THR A 34 7.26 10.25 1.18
N ARG A 35 7.60 11.53 1.02
CA ARG A 35 8.25 12.33 2.08
C ARG A 35 7.44 12.34 3.39
N SER A 36 6.11 12.22 3.29
CA SER A 36 5.17 12.11 4.42
C SER A 36 5.08 10.69 5.02
N GLY A 37 5.82 9.73 4.46
CA GLY A 37 5.81 8.33 4.88
C GLY A 37 4.69 7.47 4.28
N GLU A 38 3.93 7.97 3.29
CA GLU A 38 2.83 7.24 2.63
C GLU A 38 3.34 6.24 1.62
N ILE A 39 2.64 5.10 1.46
CA ILE A 39 3.04 4.12 0.46
C ILE A 39 2.71 4.64 -0.94
N ARG A 40 3.70 4.64 -1.83
CA ARG A 40 3.51 4.98 -3.24
C ARG A 40 2.72 3.86 -3.95
N HIS A 41 1.68 4.24 -4.68
CA HIS A 41 0.81 3.32 -5.43
C HIS A 41 1.58 2.39 -6.37
N SER A 42 2.56 2.93 -7.10
CA SER A 42 3.41 2.15 -8.02
C SER A 42 4.14 1.00 -7.32
N TYR A 43 4.51 1.18 -6.05
CA TYR A 43 5.20 0.16 -5.27
C TYR A 43 4.28 -0.93 -4.74
N LEU A 44 2.98 -0.66 -4.54
CA LEU A 44 1.99 -1.71 -4.25
C LEU A 44 1.86 -2.70 -5.41
N TYR A 45 1.83 -2.20 -6.66
CA TYR A 45 1.82 -3.06 -7.84
C TYR A 45 3.13 -3.82 -8.05
N LYS A 46 4.27 -3.17 -7.82
CA LYS A 46 5.58 -3.86 -7.83
C LYS A 46 5.62 -4.98 -6.80
N ALA A 47 5.16 -4.72 -5.58
CA ALA A 47 5.07 -5.75 -4.53
C ALA A 47 4.12 -6.89 -4.90
N LYS A 48 2.96 -6.60 -5.49
CA LYS A 48 2.03 -7.63 -5.99
C LYS A 48 2.70 -8.55 -7.01
N ARG A 49 3.40 -7.98 -8.00
CA ARG A 49 4.14 -8.75 -9.01
C ARG A 49 5.25 -9.57 -8.39
N ARG A 50 6.02 -8.98 -7.46
CA ARG A 50 7.10 -9.65 -6.74
C ARG A 50 6.59 -10.84 -5.93
N VAL A 51 5.52 -10.68 -5.14
CA VAL A 51 4.89 -11.78 -4.40
C VAL A 51 4.39 -12.89 -5.33
N LYS A 52 3.84 -12.54 -6.50
CA LYS A 52 3.39 -13.54 -7.47
C LYS A 52 4.54 -14.36 -8.06
N ARG A 53 5.70 -13.72 -8.30
CA ARG A 53 6.87 -14.31 -8.95
C ARG A 53 7.77 -15.08 -7.99
N GLU A 54 8.07 -14.49 -6.83
CA GLU A 54 9.12 -14.99 -5.93
C GLU A 54 8.59 -15.91 -4.82
N MET A 55 7.28 -15.91 -4.55
CA MET A 55 6.72 -16.75 -3.49
C MET A 55 5.96 -17.95 -4.06
N PRO A 56 6.21 -19.17 -3.55
CA PRO A 56 5.45 -20.34 -3.94
C PRO A 56 3.97 -20.20 -3.53
N PRO A 57 3.05 -20.85 -4.26
CA PRO A 57 1.64 -20.91 -3.88
C PRO A 57 1.51 -21.45 -2.45
N GLY A 58 0.79 -20.72 -1.60
CA GLY A 58 0.66 -21.08 -0.19
C GLY A 58 -0.14 -20.08 0.64
N LYS A 59 -0.44 -20.43 1.89
CA LYS A 59 -1.20 -19.57 2.84
C LYS A 59 -0.55 -18.18 3.01
N ARG A 60 0.80 -18.15 3.10
CA ARG A 60 1.57 -16.90 3.25
C ARG A 60 1.45 -15.99 2.03
N ARG A 61 1.56 -16.53 0.81
CA ARG A 61 1.38 -15.80 -0.46
C ARG A 61 -0.03 -15.22 -0.56
N ARG A 62 -1.06 -16.03 -0.31
CA ARG A 62 -2.47 -15.61 -0.33
C ARG A 62 -2.74 -14.45 0.64
N SER A 63 -2.25 -14.58 1.87
CA SER A 63 -2.42 -13.55 2.90
C SER A 63 -1.76 -12.20 2.52
N LEU A 64 -0.56 -12.23 1.95
CA LEU A 64 0.14 -11.04 1.48
C LEU A 64 -0.55 -10.39 0.27
N LEU A 65 -0.97 -11.19 -0.71
CA LEU A 65 -1.71 -10.70 -1.87
C LEU A 65 -3.04 -10.06 -1.47
N SER A 66 -3.76 -10.66 -0.51
CA SER A 66 -5.01 -10.10 0.01
C SER A 66 -4.77 -8.73 0.65
N ALA A 67 -3.74 -8.59 1.50
CA ALA A 67 -3.39 -7.31 2.11
C ALA A 67 -3.00 -6.23 1.08
N ILE A 68 -2.22 -6.60 0.06
CA ILE A 68 -1.82 -5.67 -1.01
C ILE A 68 -3.03 -5.26 -1.87
N ASN A 69 -3.88 -6.21 -2.24
CA ASN A 69 -5.09 -5.93 -3.03
C ASN A 69 -6.07 -5.04 -2.24
N LEU A 70 -6.22 -5.26 -0.94
CA LEU A 70 -7.01 -4.40 -0.06
C LEU A 70 -6.48 -2.97 -0.07
N ALA A 71 -5.17 -2.78 0.08
CA ALA A 71 -4.54 -1.46 0.00
C ALA A 71 -4.85 -0.74 -1.33
N ILE A 72 -4.75 -1.44 -2.46
CA ILE A 72 -5.07 -0.90 -3.79
C ILE A 72 -6.56 -0.51 -3.89
N ARG A 73 -7.48 -1.37 -3.41
CA ARG A 73 -8.92 -1.08 -3.44
C ARG A 73 -9.29 0.15 -2.62
N LEU A 74 -8.72 0.26 -1.43
CA LEU A 74 -8.95 1.40 -0.54
C LEU A 74 -8.41 2.69 -1.16
N GLU A 75 -7.23 2.67 -1.76
CA GLU A 75 -6.73 3.83 -2.51
C GLU A 75 -7.70 4.27 -3.62
N LYS A 76 -8.20 3.33 -4.44
CA LYS A 76 -9.18 3.64 -5.48
C LYS A 76 -10.45 4.26 -4.91
N PHE A 77 -10.97 3.71 -3.82
CA PHE A 77 -12.17 4.23 -3.16
C PHE A 77 -11.95 5.65 -2.63
N SER A 78 -10.79 5.94 -2.08
CA SER A 78 -10.42 7.29 -1.64
C SER A 78 -10.36 8.30 -2.76
N LYS A 79 -9.75 7.94 -3.88
CA LYS A 79 -9.64 8.83 -5.04
C LYS A 79 -11.03 9.15 -5.57
N ARG A 80 -11.93 8.16 -5.56
CA ARG A 80 -13.34 8.34 -5.90
C ARG A 80 -14.06 9.28 -4.93
N LYS A 81 -13.85 9.14 -3.61
CA LYS A 81 -14.42 10.05 -2.61
C LYS A 81 -13.88 11.48 -2.73
N LYS A 82 -12.58 11.64 -3.01
CA LYS A 82 -11.95 12.95 -3.23
C LYS A 82 -12.46 13.64 -4.50
N ARG A 83 -12.81 12.89 -5.55
CA ARG A 83 -13.39 13.44 -6.79
C ARG A 83 -14.86 13.86 -6.66
N ARG A 84 -15.58 13.34 -5.67
CA ARG A 84 -16.99 13.67 -5.39
C ARG A 84 -17.16 14.80 -4.37
N ARG A 85 -16.06 15.43 -3.96
CA ARG A 85 -16.00 16.49 -2.95
C ARG A 85 -15.34 17.70 -3.57
#